data_AF-A0A957T839-F1
#
_entry.id   AF-A0A957T839-F1
#
_cell.length_a   1.000
_cell.length_b   1.000
_cell.length_c   1.000
_cell.angle_alpha   90.00
_cell.angle_beta   90.00
_cell.angle_gamma   90.00
#
_symmetry.space_group_name_H-M   'P 1'
#
loop_
_entity.id
_entity.type
_entity.pdbx_description
1 polymer ?
#
loop_
_entity_poly.entity_id
_entity_poly.type
_entity_poly.pdbx_seq_one_letter_code
_entity_poly.pdbx_strand_id
1 'polypeptide(L)' 'MRGTEIRLVVGFFVLLYGVGGGLIWAFYGRNAAILGMLCMTGGLLFFLLLYAIVWALGKWAGE' A
#
# COMPACT_ATOMS: atom_id res chain seq x y z
N MET A 1 22.51 -2.64 4.19
CA MET A 1 21.70 -2.48 2.96
C MET A 1 20.18 -2.46 3.20
N ARG A 2 19.67 -2.32 4.45
CA ARG A 2 18.22 -2.33 4.76
C ARG A 2 17.50 -0.98 4.63
N GLY A 3 18.22 0.14 4.54
CA GLY A 3 17.62 1.47 4.43
C GLY A 3 17.16 1.85 3.01
N THR A 4 17.80 1.27 1.98
CA THR A 4 17.53 1.63 0.58
C THR A 4 16.16 1.11 0.13
N GLU A 5 15.80 -0.13 0.46
CA GLU A 5 14.48 -0.69 0.11
C GLU A 5 13.32 0.09 0.73
N ILE A 6 13.41 0.44 2.01
CA ILE A 6 12.34 1.21 2.69
C ILE A 6 12.16 2.59 2.03
N ARG A 7 13.27 3.22 1.61
CA ARG A 7 13.21 4.52 0.92
C ARG A 7 12.53 4.42 -0.45
N LEU A 8 12.75 3.33 -1.20
CA LEU A 8 12.04 3.08 -2.46
C LEU A 8 10.55 2.84 -2.23
N VAL A 9 10.19 2.00 -1.25
CA VAL A 9 8.78 1.70 -0.94
C VAL A 9 8.02 2.96 -0.51
N VAL A 10 8.60 3.76 0.38
CA VAL A 10 7.99 5.02 0.83
C VAL A 10 7.85 6.00 -0.33
N GLY A 11 8.89 6.17 -1.16
CA GLY A 11 8.85 7.05 -2.33
C GLY A 11 7.76 6.65 -3.33
N PHE A 12 7.62 5.35 -3.59
CA PHE A 12 6.58 4.81 -4.45
C PHE A 12 5.17 5.08 -3.89
N PHE A 13 4.99 4.90 -2.57
CA PHE A 13 3.70 5.13 -1.92
C PHE A 13 3.26 6.60 -2.01
N VAL A 14 4.18 7.53 -1.78
CA VAL A 14 3.93 8.97 -1.88
C VAL A 14 3.54 9.35 -3.32
N LEU A 15 4.24 8.81 -4.33
CA LEU A 15 3.91 9.06 -5.73
C LEU A 15 2.53 8.48 -6.09
N LEU A 16 2.22 7.25 -5.70
CA LEU A 16 0.92 6.64 -6.01
C LEU A 16 -0.25 7.36 -5.34
N TYR A 17 -0.18 7.63 -4.04
CA TYR A 17 -1.27 8.30 -3.34
C TYR A 17 -1.39 9.78 -3.68
N GLY A 18 -0.26 10.49 -3.73
CA GLY A 18 -0.22 11.91 -4.02
C GLY A 18 -0.51 12.19 -5.49
N VAL A 19 0.34 11.69 -6.38
CA VAL A 19 0.23 11.96 -7.82
C VAL A 19 -0.90 11.14 -8.44
N GLY A 20 -0.96 9.83 -8.18
CA GLY A 20 -2.01 8.97 -8.73
C GLY A 20 -3.40 9.36 -8.25
N GLY A 21 -3.60 9.49 -6.93
CA GLY A 21 -4.87 9.94 -6.35
C GLY A 21 -5.27 11.35 -6.81
N GLY A 22 -4.31 12.26 -6.89
CA GLY A 22 -4.51 13.63 -7.40
C GLY A 22 -4.92 13.66 -8.88
N LEU A 23 -4.28 12.87 -9.74
CA LEU A 23 -4.63 12.78 -11.16
C LEU A 23 -6.02 12.21 -11.38
N ILE A 24 -6.41 11.17 -10.62
CA ILE A 24 -7.75 10.58 -10.70
C ILE A 24 -8.80 11.61 -10.29
N TRP A 25 -8.54 12.40 -9.25
CA TRP A 25 -9.46 13.46 -8.80
C TRP A 25 -9.62 14.56 -9.85
N ALA A 26 -8.53 14.94 -10.54
CA ALA A 26 -8.55 15.97 -11.58
C ALA A 26 -9.27 15.53 -12.86
N PHE A 27 -9.11 14.27 -13.31
CA PHE A 27 -9.66 13.81 -14.59
C PHE A 27 -10.98 13.04 -14.49
N TYR A 28 -11.17 12.19 -13.48
CA TYR A 28 -12.30 11.27 -13.41
C TYR A 28 -13.40 11.68 -12.41
N GLY A 29 -13.22 12.78 -11.69
CA GLY A 29 -14.21 13.29 -10.74
C GLY A 29 -14.28 12.51 -9.41
N ARG A 30 -15.25 12.89 -8.56
CA ARG A 30 -15.30 12.48 -7.15
C ARG A 30 -15.44 10.96 -6.96
N ASN A 31 -16.33 10.31 -7.73
CA ASN A 31 -16.59 8.88 -7.56
C ASN A 31 -15.37 8.02 -7.87
N ALA A 32 -14.68 8.30 -8.97
CA ALA A 32 -13.49 7.53 -9.34
C ALA A 32 -12.33 7.72 -8.36
N ALA A 33 -12.18 8.90 -7.77
CA ALA A 33 -11.15 9.15 -6.75
C ALA A 33 -11.35 8.26 -5.51
N ILE A 34 -12.60 8.03 -5.11
CA ILE A 34 -12.93 7.18 -3.96
C ILE A 34 -12.61 5.70 -4.28
N LEU A 35 -12.99 5.22 -5.48
CA LEU A 35 -12.63 3.86 -5.90
C LEU A 35 -11.12 3.66 -6.02
N GLY A 36 -10.40 4.65 -6.55
CA GLY A 36 -8.93 4.61 -6.66
C GLY A 36 -8.26 4.54 -5.29
N MET A 37 -8.68 5.37 -4.32
CA MET A 37 -8.18 5.29 -2.96
C MET A 37 -8.50 3.96 -2.30
N LEU A 38 -9.72 3.43 -2.49
CA LEU A 38 -10.16 2.17 -1.90
C LEU A 38 -9.40 0.96 -2.48
N CYS A 39 -9.06 1.01 -3.78
CA CYS A 39 -8.24 0.01 -4.44
C CYS A 39 -6.81 -0.01 -3.89
N MET A 40 -6.19 1.18 -3.79
CA MET A 40 -4.83 1.28 -3.24
C MET A 40 -4.77 0.90 -1.76
N THR A 41 -5.74 1.32 -0.93
CA THR A 41 -5.77 0.93 0.49
C THR A 41 -6.06 -0.55 0.64
N GLY A 42 -6.96 -1.10 -0.17
CA GLY A 42 -7.31 -2.52 -0.16
C GLY A 42 -6.12 -3.42 -0.49
N GLY A 43 -5.33 -3.07 -1.51
CA GLY A 43 -4.10 -3.78 -1.84
C GLY A 43 -3.07 -3.73 -0.70
N LEU A 44 -2.90 -2.57 -0.07
CA LEU A 44 -1.99 -2.41 1.07
C LEU A 44 -2.44 -3.23 2.29
N LEU A 45 -3.74 -3.20 2.59
CA LEU A 45 -4.35 -3.98 3.66
C LEU A 45 -4.12 -5.47 3.44
N PHE A 46 -4.33 -5.96 2.22
CA PHE A 46 -4.07 -7.36 1.88
C PHE A 46 -2.61 -7.73 2.13
N PHE A 47 -1.68 -6.92 1.64
CA PHE A 47 -0.24 -7.17 1.83
C PHE A 47 0.14 -7.20 3.32
N LEU A 48 -0.40 -6.26 4.11
CA LEU A 48 -0.15 -6.16 5.55
C LEU A 48 -0.76 -7.34 6.31
N LEU A 49 -1.93 -7.81 5.89
CA LEU A 49 -2.58 -9.00 6.44
C LEU A 49 -1.72 -10.26 6.19
N LEU A 50 -1.22 -10.43 4.97
CA LEU A 50 -0.34 -11.53 4.59
C LEU A 50 0.97 -11.50 5.39
N TYR A 51 1.57 -10.32 5.55
CA TYR A 51 2.76 -10.14 6.39
C TYR A 51 2.49 -10.52 7.85
N ALA A 52 1.35 -10.09 8.41
CA ALA A 52 0.96 -10.42 9.78
C ALA A 52 0.73 -11.93 9.97
N ILE A 53 0.11 -12.60 9.00
CA ILE A 53 -0.11 -14.06 9.03
C ILE A 53 1.24 -14.80 9.00
N VAL A 54 2.15 -14.44 8.10
CA VAL A 54 3.48 -15.06 8.02
C VAL A 54 4.29 -14.81 9.29
N TRP A 55 4.22 -13.60 9.85
CA TRP A 55 4.88 -13.27 11.11
C TRP A 55 4.31 -14.08 12.28
N ALA A 56 2.98 -14.22 12.35
CA ALA A 56 2.32 -15.05 13.36
C ALA A 56 2.75 -16.52 13.21
N LEU A 57 2.68 -17.09 12.01
CA LEU A 57 3.10 -18.46 11.73
C LEU A 57 4.58 -18.68 12.07
N GLY A 58 5.46 -17.74 11.75
CA GLY A 58 6.88 -17.80 12.13
C GLY A 58 7.11 -17.78 13.64
N LYS A 59 6.26 -17.08 14.40
CA LYS A 59 6.26 -17.12 15.87
C LYS A 59 5.74 -18.45 16.42
N TRP A 60 4.81 -19.11 15.73
CA TRP A 60 4.28 -20.43 16.10
C TRP A 60 5.19 -21.60 15.69
N ALA A 61 6.00 -21.45 14.64
CA ALA A 61 6.94 -22.47 14.15
C ALA A 61 8.31 -22.46 14.85
N GLY A 62 8.48 -21.61 15.87
CA GLY A 62 9.71 -21.45 16.64
C GLY A 62 9.75 -22.19 17.97
N GLU A 63 9.12 -23.38 18.06
CA GLU A 63 9.31 -24.36 19.14
C GLU A 63 10.02 -25.61 18.62
#